data_AF-A0AAN5MDL2-F1
#
_entry.id   AF-A0AAN5MDL2-F1
#
_cell.length_a   1.000
_cell.length_b   1.000
_cell.length_c   1.000
_cell.angle_alpha   90.00
_cell.angle_beta   90.00
_cell.angle_gamma   90.00
#
_symmetry.space_group_name_H-M   'P 1'
#
loop_
_entity.id
_entity.type
_entity.pdbx_description
1 polymer ?
#
loop_
_entity_poly.entity_id
_entity_poly.type
_entity_poly.pdbx_seq_one_letter_code
_entity_poly.pdbx_strand_id
1 'polypeptide(L)'
;MANQNKISFYALLSCIGGFTDASSFILLKTFTGHLTGNSILSLIYLTTFNWSMLNTTLVSIFGFLLGTIFGYKFRLKNEDQKSQTYILLFILCIITLVFSIYFLFNEVDNNYMLIIAISLSMGIQNGNFSNFNNTGIHTTYITGMSTNLIGALLKSPQCNNEKKPTYVLLHLLFWEVF
;
A
#
# COMPACT_ATOMS: atom_id res chain seq x y z
N MET A 1 -23.45 7.25 10.05
CA MET A 1 -22.22 7.53 10.84
C MET A 1 -21.21 6.38 10.80
N ALA A 2 -21.57 5.12 11.07
CA ALA A 2 -20.61 3.99 11.07
C ALA A 2 -19.82 3.78 9.75
N ASN A 3 -20.41 4.07 8.58
CA ASN A 3 -19.70 3.99 7.30
C ASN A 3 -18.77 5.18 7.03
N GLN A 4 -19.05 6.37 7.56
CA GLN A 4 -18.20 7.56 7.37
C GLN A 4 -16.86 7.41 8.10
N ASN A 5 -16.88 6.85 9.32
CA ASN A 5 -15.66 6.64 10.10
C ASN A 5 -14.72 5.62 9.44
N LYS A 6 -15.29 4.59 8.79
CA LYS A 6 -14.52 3.60 8.02
C LYS A 6 -13.86 4.22 6.79
N ILE A 7 -14.59 5.08 6.07
CA ILE A 7 -14.06 5.79 4.90
C ILE A 7 -12.89 6.70 5.30
N SER A 8 -13.06 7.48 6.38
CA SER A 8 -12.00 8.36 6.89
C SER A 8 -10.74 7.56 7.30
N PHE A 9 -10.94 6.41 7.95
CA PHE A 9 -9.84 5.52 8.33
C PHE A 9 -9.06 5.01 7.12
N TYR A 10 -9.74 4.56 6.06
CA TYR A 10 -9.05 4.07 4.85
C TYR A 10 -8.37 5.19 4.07
N ALA A 11 -8.98 6.37 3.99
CA ALA A 11 -8.34 7.53 3.38
C ALA A 11 -7.04 7.91 4.10
N LEU A 12 -7.05 7.88 5.44
CA LEU A 12 -5.85 8.13 6.24
C LEU A 12 -4.77 7.08 6.00
N LEU A 13 -5.14 5.80 5.95
CA LEU A 13 -4.20 4.71 5.68
C LEU A 13 -3.57 4.82 4.29
N SER A 14 -4.37 5.16 3.28
CA SER A 14 -3.90 5.39 1.91
C SER A 14 -2.93 6.56 1.83
N CYS A 15 -3.26 7.68 2.49
CA CYS A 15 -2.41 8.87 2.53
C CYS A 15 -1.05 8.56 3.18
N ILE A 16 -1.05 7.79 4.26
CA ILE A 16 0.18 7.38 4.96
C ILE A 16 0.98 6.41 4.10
N GLY A 17 0.32 5.47 3.42
CA GLY A 17 0.98 4.56 2.48
C GLY A 17 1.70 5.32 1.36
N GLY A 18 1.01 6.23 0.68
CA GLY A 18 1.60 7.07 -0.39
C GLY A 18 2.73 7.96 0.13
N PHE A 19 2.56 8.60 1.29
CA PHE A 19 3.62 9.39 1.93
C PHE A 19 4.87 8.56 2.25
N THR A 20 4.68 7.36 2.82
CA THR A 20 5.77 6.43 3.14
C THR A 20 6.50 5.99 1.88
N ASP A 21 5.79 5.71 0.78
CA ASP A 21 6.42 5.33 -0.48
C ASP A 21 7.13 6.50 -1.18
N ALA A 22 6.56 7.69 -1.18
CA ALA A 22 7.19 8.89 -1.73
C ALA A 22 8.47 9.27 -0.95
N SER A 23 8.40 9.28 0.39
CA SER A 23 9.56 9.58 1.24
C SER A 23 10.67 8.54 1.08
N SER A 24 10.33 7.25 1.06
CA SER A 24 11.29 6.16 0.83
C SER A 24 11.93 6.25 -0.56
N PHE A 25 11.16 6.60 -1.60
CA PHE A 25 11.72 6.76 -2.94
C PHE A 25 12.66 7.96 -3.04
N ILE A 26 12.33 9.09 -2.43
CA ILE A 26 13.18 10.29 -2.47
C ILE A 26 14.53 10.00 -1.80
N LEU A 27 14.50 9.36 -0.63
CA LEU A 27 15.67 9.17 0.23
C LEU A 27 16.49 7.93 -0.13
N LEU A 28 15.83 6.79 -0.36
CA LEU A 28 16.48 5.48 -0.55
C LEU A 28 16.43 4.99 -2.00
N LYS A 29 15.85 5.79 -2.91
CA LYS A 29 15.63 5.42 -4.32
C LYS A 29 14.95 4.06 -4.47
N THR A 30 14.09 3.71 -3.52
CA THR A 30 13.45 2.40 -3.43
C THR A 30 12.04 2.58 -2.89
N PHE A 31 11.04 1.94 -3.50
CA PHE A 31 9.68 1.91 -2.97
C PHE A 31 9.57 0.87 -1.87
N THR A 32 8.62 1.00 -0.95
CA THR A 32 8.37 0.03 0.14
C THR A 32 7.06 -0.71 0.00
N GLY A 33 6.09 -0.18 -0.75
CA GLY A 33 4.78 -0.76 -1.04
C GLY A 33 4.55 -1.15 -2.52
N HIS A 34 5.47 -0.79 -3.44
CA HIS A 34 5.29 -0.98 -4.89
C HIS A 34 6.22 -2.03 -5.50
N LEU A 35 5.72 -3.27 -5.64
CA LEU A 35 6.46 -4.38 -6.25
C LEU A 35 6.85 -4.13 -7.71
N THR A 36 5.96 -3.57 -8.52
CA THR A 36 6.22 -3.30 -9.94
C THR A 36 7.32 -2.25 -10.13
N GLY A 37 7.24 -1.15 -9.38
CA GLY A 37 8.26 -0.10 -9.36
C GLY A 37 9.62 -0.65 -8.95
N ASN A 38 9.69 -1.39 -7.84
CA ASN A 38 10.96 -2.00 -7.39
C ASN A 38 11.50 -3.05 -8.37
N SER A 39 10.65 -3.78 -9.08
CA SER A 39 11.10 -4.75 -10.10
C SER A 39 11.77 -4.04 -11.28
N ILE A 40 11.19 -2.93 -11.75
CA ILE A 40 11.77 -2.10 -12.80
C ILE A 40 13.08 -1.47 -12.32
N LEU A 41 13.10 -0.89 -11.12
CA LEU A 41 14.31 -0.30 -10.53
C LEU A 41 15.41 -1.34 -10.35
N SER A 42 15.08 -2.55 -9.89
CA SER A 42 16.01 -3.66 -9.78
C SER A 42 16.66 -3.96 -11.14
N LEU A 43 15.87 -4.01 -12.22
CA LEU A 43 16.41 -4.22 -13.56
C LEU A 43 17.32 -3.06 -14.01
N ILE A 44 16.94 -1.81 -13.74
CA ILE A 44 17.78 -0.63 -14.04
C ILE A 44 19.11 -0.72 -13.29
N TYR A 45 19.09 -1.05 -12.00
CA TYR A 45 20.30 -1.19 -11.19
C TYR A 45 21.17 -2.37 -11.59
N LEU A 46 20.55 -3.44 -12.10
CA LEU A 46 21.26 -4.57 -12.69
C LEU A 46 22.03 -4.12 -13.94
N THR A 47 21.38 -3.35 -14.84
CA THR A 47 22.02 -2.87 -16.09
C THR A 47 23.08 -1.81 -15.86
N THR A 48 22.98 -1.03 -14.77
CA THR A 48 23.97 0.00 -14.41
C THR A 48 25.06 -0.52 -13.47
N PHE A 49 25.07 -1.82 -13.18
CA PHE A 49 25.99 -2.49 -12.25
C PHE A 49 26.01 -1.86 -10.84
N ASN A 50 24.91 -1.23 -10.42
CA ASN A 50 24.77 -0.64 -9.09
C ASN A 50 24.21 -1.68 -8.10
N TRP A 51 25.09 -2.58 -7.65
CA TRP A 51 24.73 -3.68 -6.75
C TRP A 51 24.17 -3.23 -5.40
N SER A 52 24.58 -2.06 -4.91
CA SER A 52 24.07 -1.50 -3.65
C SER A 52 22.56 -1.24 -3.76
N MET A 53 22.15 -0.48 -4.77
CA MET A 53 20.74 -0.14 -4.97
C MET A 53 19.92 -1.33 -5.49
N LEU A 54 20.55 -2.26 -6.20
CA LEU A 54 19.92 -3.54 -6.53
C LEU A 54 19.49 -4.27 -5.26
N ASN A 55 20.38 -4.38 -4.28
CA ASN A 55 20.09 -5.09 -3.03
C ASN A 55 18.97 -4.40 -2.23
N THR A 56 18.92 -3.07 -2.17
CA THR A 56 17.84 -2.36 -1.47
C THR A 56 16.47 -2.66 -2.07
N THR A 57 16.36 -2.66 -3.40
CA THR A 57 15.10 -2.97 -4.10
C THR A 57 14.67 -4.43 -3.89
N LEU A 58 15.60 -5.38 -3.95
CA LEU A 58 15.32 -6.79 -3.69
C LEU A 58 14.87 -7.01 -2.24
N VAL A 59 15.59 -6.43 -1.29
CA VAL A 59 15.26 -6.51 0.14
C VAL A 59 13.87 -5.94 0.41
N SER A 60 13.51 -4.82 -0.21
CA SER A 60 12.15 -4.25 -0.12
C SER A 60 11.08 -5.20 -0.69
N ILE A 61 11.33 -5.79 -1.86
CA ILE A 61 10.42 -6.79 -2.46
C ILE A 61 10.21 -7.98 -1.50
N PHE A 62 11.29 -8.52 -0.96
CA PHE A 62 11.22 -9.65 -0.02
C PHE A 62 10.46 -9.29 1.27
N GLY A 63 10.76 -8.14 1.87
CA GLY A 63 10.09 -7.66 3.08
C GLY A 63 8.58 -7.51 2.85
N PHE A 64 8.21 -6.87 1.74
CA PHE A 64 6.81 -6.70 1.36
C PHE A 64 6.09 -8.04 1.14
N LEU A 65 6.67 -8.96 0.37
CA LEU A 65 6.06 -10.27 0.12
C LEU A 65 5.86 -11.06 1.42
N LEU A 66 6.87 -11.11 2.29
CA LEU A 66 6.74 -11.74 3.60
C LEU A 66 5.64 -11.08 4.44
N GLY A 67 5.62 -9.75 4.46
CA GLY A 67 4.57 -8.98 5.11
C GLY A 67 3.17 -9.35 4.61
N THR A 68 2.97 -9.42 3.30
CA THR A 68 1.67 -9.79 2.72
C THR A 68 1.21 -11.18 3.13
N ILE A 69 2.12 -12.16 3.19
CA ILE A 69 1.83 -13.52 3.66
C ILE A 69 1.40 -13.50 5.13
N PHE A 70 2.12 -12.75 5.98
CA PHE A 70 1.77 -12.62 7.39
C PHE A 70 0.43 -11.92 7.60
N GLY A 71 0.17 -10.83 6.87
CA GLY A 71 -1.12 -10.13 6.90
C GLY A 71 -2.26 -11.06 6.48
N TYR A 72 -2.09 -11.81 5.38
CA TYR A 72 -3.08 -12.77 4.93
C TYR A 72 -3.37 -13.87 5.98
N LYS A 73 -2.32 -14.47 6.56
CA LYS A 73 -2.46 -15.48 7.63
C LYS A 73 -3.14 -14.91 8.87
N PHE A 74 -2.80 -13.69 9.26
CA PHE A 74 -3.41 -13.01 10.40
C PHE A 74 -4.90 -12.79 10.17
N ARG A 75 -5.29 -12.33 8.97
CA ARG A 75 -6.70 -12.16 8.60
C ARG A 75 -7.47 -13.47 8.69
N LEU A 76 -6.96 -14.55 8.08
CA LEU A 76 -7.63 -15.85 8.09
C LEU A 76 -7.83 -16.40 9.51
N LYS A 77 -6.87 -16.17 10.41
CA LYS A 77 -6.99 -16.61 11.81
C LYS A 77 -8.04 -15.81 12.59
N ASN A 78 -8.28 -14.56 12.20
CA ASN A 78 -9.06 -13.60 12.98
C ASN A 78 -10.27 -13.06 12.19
N GLU A 79 -10.84 -13.84 11.26
CA GLU A 79 -11.96 -13.40 10.42
C GLU A 79 -13.17 -12.90 11.22
N ASP A 80 -13.44 -13.52 12.37
CA ASP A 80 -14.53 -13.16 13.28
C ASP A 80 -14.24 -11.91 14.12
N GLN A 81 -12.97 -11.50 14.22
CA GLN A 81 -12.49 -10.45 15.13
C GLN A 81 -12.05 -9.19 14.37
N LYS A 82 -12.99 -8.62 13.60
CA LYS A 82 -12.74 -7.43 12.75
C LYS A 82 -12.13 -6.25 13.53
N SER A 83 -12.53 -6.03 14.78
CA SER A 83 -11.99 -4.95 15.63
C SER A 83 -10.48 -5.03 15.83
N GLN A 84 -9.95 -6.24 16.07
CA GLN A 84 -8.52 -6.45 16.27
C GLN A 84 -7.72 -6.23 14.99
N THR A 85 -8.31 -6.53 13.83
CA THR A 85 -7.70 -6.26 12.53
C THR A 85 -7.53 -4.75 12.29
N TYR A 86 -8.54 -3.94 12.63
CA TYR A 86 -8.42 -2.48 12.55
C TYR A 86 -7.35 -1.90 13.49
N ILE A 87 -7.27 -2.43 14.71
CA ILE A 87 -6.24 -2.02 15.69
C ILE A 87 -4.85 -2.35 15.17
N LEU A 88 -4.64 -3.56 14.64
CA LEU A 88 -3.36 -3.96 14.05
C LEU A 88 -2.96 -3.03 12.90
N LEU A 89 -3.88 -2.76 11.97
CA LEU A 89 -3.66 -1.86 10.84
C LEU A 89 -3.30 -0.44 11.30
N PHE A 90 -3.97 0.06 12.32
CA PHE A 90 -3.68 1.38 12.89
C PHE A 90 -2.28 1.45 13.53
N ILE A 91 -1.88 0.41 14.25
CA ILE A 91 -0.53 0.32 14.85
C ILE A 91 0.54 0.29 13.75
N LEU A 92 0.35 -0.55 12.72
CA LEU A 92 1.27 -0.64 11.58
C LEU A 92 1.41 0.71 10.86
N CYS A 93 0.32 1.46 10.77
CA CYS A 93 0.27 2.78 10.17
C CYS A 93 1.07 3.83 10.98
N ILE A 94 0.95 3.81 12.31
CA ILE A 94 1.78 4.66 13.19
C ILE A 94 3.25 4.30 13.02
N ILE A 95 3.58 3.00 12.97
CA ILE A 95 4.95 2.51 12.80
C ILE A 95 5.54 3.01 11.47
N THR A 96 4.83 2.87 10.35
CA THR A 96 5.30 3.35 9.05
C THR A 96 5.50 4.85 9.04
N LEU A 97 4.58 5.60 9.64
CA LEU A 97 4.66 7.05 9.72
C LEU A 97 5.88 7.50 10.54
N VAL A 98 6.09 6.93 11.73
CA VAL A 98 7.24 7.26 12.60
C VAL A 98 8.56 6.97 11.87
N PHE A 99 8.68 5.81 11.21
CA PHE A 99 9.90 5.49 10.46
C PHE A 99 10.09 6.38 9.23
N SER A 100 9.01 6.76 8.54
CA SER A 100 9.10 7.69 7.40
C SER A 100 9.57 9.08 7.83
N ILE A 101 9.07 9.57 8.98
CA ILE A 101 9.54 10.83 9.58
C ILE A 101 11.00 10.71 10.00
N TYR A 102 11.38 9.60 10.65
CA TYR A 102 12.77 9.36 11.05
C TYR A 102 13.74 9.42 9.84
N PHE A 103 13.32 8.89 8.70
CA PHE A 103 14.06 8.96 7.44
C PHE A 103 14.20 10.39 6.91
N LEU A 104 13.17 11.23 7.03
CA LEU A 104 13.24 12.63 6.57
C LEU A 104 14.23 13.49 7.36
N PHE A 105 14.42 13.18 8.64
CA PHE A 105 15.27 13.98 9.53
C PHE A 105 16.69 13.44 9.70
N ASN A 106 16.98 12.23 9.23
CA ASN A 106 18.31 11.64 9.30
C ASN A 106 18.77 11.26 7.90
N GLU A 107 20.00 11.64 7.54
CA GLU A 107 20.66 11.08 6.37
C GLU A 107 21.02 9.63 6.68
N VAL A 108 20.16 8.71 6.28
CA VAL A 108 20.33 7.29 6.53
C VAL A 108 20.70 6.59 5.23
N ASP A 109 22.00 6.35 5.03
CA ASP A 109 22.47 5.52 3.93
C ASP A 109 22.22 4.04 4.20
N ASN A 110 21.63 3.34 3.22
CA ASN A 110 21.64 1.87 3.11
C ASN A 110 21.14 1.09 4.34
N ASN A 111 20.13 1.57 5.05
CA ASN A 111 19.64 0.90 6.25
C ASN A 111 18.64 -0.21 5.92
N TYR A 112 19.16 -1.37 5.52
CA TYR A 112 18.37 -2.55 5.14
C TYR A 112 17.33 -2.94 6.20
N MET A 113 17.64 -2.80 7.50
CA MET A 113 16.70 -3.10 8.57
C MET A 113 15.44 -2.23 8.50
N LEU A 114 15.60 -0.94 8.23
CA LEU A 114 14.48 -0.01 8.13
C LEU A 114 13.66 -0.28 6.87
N ILE A 115 14.32 -0.54 5.74
CA ILE A 115 13.65 -0.91 4.48
C ILE A 115 12.81 -2.17 4.68
N ILE A 116 13.37 -3.21 5.32
CA ILE A 116 12.64 -4.43 5.66
C ILE A 116 11.47 -4.12 6.59
N ALA A 117 11.67 -3.33 7.63
CA ALA A 117 10.62 -3.03 8.60
C ALA A 117 9.42 -2.29 7.96
N ILE A 118 9.69 -1.27 7.15
CA ILE A 118 8.64 -0.50 6.45
C ILE A 118 7.96 -1.35 5.39
N SER A 119 8.73 -2.03 4.53
CA SER A 119 8.16 -2.88 3.46
C SER A 119 7.34 -4.02 4.03
N LEU A 120 7.79 -4.65 5.12
CA LEU A 120 7.05 -5.69 5.82
C LEU A 120 5.77 -5.14 6.45
N SER A 121 5.81 -3.95 7.07
CA SER A 121 4.60 -3.30 7.59
C SER A 121 3.58 -3.01 6.49
N MET A 122 4.03 -2.42 5.37
CA MET A 122 3.20 -2.15 4.19
C MET A 122 2.63 -3.44 3.60
N GLY A 123 3.44 -4.50 3.57
CA GLY A 123 3.00 -5.83 3.16
C GLY A 123 1.90 -6.39 4.06
N ILE A 124 2.05 -6.34 5.39
CA ILE A 124 1.03 -6.83 6.34
C ILE A 124 -0.28 -6.06 6.16
N GLN A 125 -0.20 -4.74 6.01
CA GLN A 125 -1.38 -3.91 5.75
C GLN A 125 -2.09 -4.39 4.49
N ASN A 126 -1.37 -4.50 3.38
CA ASN A 126 -1.93 -4.88 2.08
C ASN A 126 -2.46 -6.33 2.07
N GLY A 127 -1.78 -7.25 2.75
CA GLY A 127 -2.22 -8.63 2.94
C GLY A 127 -3.57 -8.73 3.66
N ASN A 128 -3.78 -7.90 4.69
CA ASN A 128 -5.07 -7.78 5.38
C ASN A 128 -6.18 -7.19 4.49
N PHE A 129 -5.85 -6.25 3.61
CA PHE A 129 -6.83 -5.57 2.73
C PHE A 129 -7.30 -6.36 1.52
N SER A 130 -6.60 -7.44 1.15
CA SER A 130 -6.82 -8.19 -0.10
C SER A 130 -8.20 -8.84 -0.34
N ASN A 131 -9.21 -8.63 0.52
CA ASN A 131 -10.59 -9.07 0.28
C ASN A 131 -11.61 -8.02 0.77
N PHE A 132 -11.80 -6.97 -0.03
CA PHE A 132 -13.06 -6.24 -0.04
C PHE A 132 -13.96 -6.80 -1.17
N ASN A 133 -14.94 -7.61 -0.79
CA ASN A 133 -16.17 -7.82 -1.56
C ASN A 133 -16.05 -8.51 -2.94
N ASN A 134 -15.37 -9.66 -3.04
CA ASN A 134 -15.32 -10.48 -4.27
C ASN A 134 -14.74 -9.77 -5.52
N THR A 135 -14.17 -8.58 -5.30
CA THR A 135 -13.41 -7.79 -6.25
C THR A 135 -12.07 -7.52 -5.58
N GLY A 136 -10.99 -8.10 -6.09
CA GLY A 136 -9.65 -7.92 -5.51
C GLY A 136 -9.20 -6.45 -5.59
N ILE A 137 -9.55 -5.66 -4.58
CA ILE A 137 -9.04 -4.30 -4.40
C ILE A 137 -7.68 -4.44 -3.74
N HIS A 138 -6.63 -4.24 -4.52
CA HIS A 138 -5.24 -4.30 -4.06
C HIS A 138 -4.67 -2.88 -4.05
N THR A 139 -4.04 -2.47 -2.94
CA THR A 139 -3.41 -1.16 -2.74
C THR A 139 -2.09 -1.01 -3.51
N THR A 140 -1.91 -1.77 -4.59
CA THR A 140 -0.73 -1.76 -5.47
C THR A 140 -1.13 -1.84 -6.95
N TYR A 141 -2.42 -2.01 -7.24
CA TYR A 141 -2.96 -2.19 -8.60
C TYR A 141 -3.53 -0.87 -9.14
N ILE A 142 -2.71 0.19 -9.23
CA ILE A 142 -3.14 1.49 -9.78
C ILE A 142 -3.77 1.32 -11.18
N THR A 143 -3.14 0.54 -12.05
CA THR A 143 -3.59 0.34 -13.44
C THR A 143 -4.89 -0.48 -13.52
N GLY A 144 -5.03 -1.54 -12.72
CA GLY A 144 -6.26 -2.33 -12.72
C GLY A 144 -7.43 -1.60 -12.05
N MET A 145 -7.14 -0.82 -11.01
CA MET A 145 -8.15 -0.01 -10.33
C MET A 145 -8.64 1.17 -11.18
N SER A 146 -7.73 1.90 -11.85
CA SER A 146 -8.12 2.95 -12.82
C SER A 146 -8.92 2.38 -13.99
N THR A 147 -8.52 1.24 -14.55
CA THR A 147 -9.27 0.56 -15.62
C THR A 147 -10.67 0.14 -15.14
N ASN A 148 -10.79 -0.41 -13.93
CA ASN A 148 -12.08 -0.74 -13.33
C ASN A 148 -12.94 0.50 -13.06
N LEU A 149 -12.33 1.62 -12.67
CA LEU A 149 -13.00 2.90 -12.44
C LEU A 149 -13.57 3.46 -13.73
N ILE A 150 -12.75 3.53 -14.78
CA ILE A 150 -13.16 3.97 -16.11
C ILE A 150 -14.29 3.07 -16.61
N GLY A 151 -14.16 1.75 -16.44
CA GLY A 151 -15.23 0.80 -16.74
C GLY A 151 -16.52 1.05 -15.96
N ALA A 152 -16.44 1.37 -14.66
CA ALA A 152 -17.58 1.68 -13.82
C ALA A 152 -18.25 3.02 -14.19
N LEU A 153 -17.46 4.05 -14.50
CA LEU A 153 -17.92 5.35 -14.98
C LEU A 153 -18.61 5.24 -16.34
N LEU A 154 -18.01 4.49 -17.26
CA LEU A 154 -18.56 4.32 -18.61
C LEU A 154 -19.80 3.42 -18.63
N LYS A 155 -19.94 2.48 -17.67
CA LYS A 155 -21.17 1.69 -17.49
C LYS A 155 -22.34 2.46 -16.84
N SER A 156 -22.13 3.67 -16.31
CA SER A 156 -23.22 4.49 -15.77
C SER A 156 -23.79 5.43 -16.84
N PRO A 157 -24.51 4.87 -17.82
CA PRO A 157 -25.93 5.25 -17.90
C PRO A 157 -26.79 4.10 -18.43
N GLN A 158 -27.54 3.38 -17.56
CA GLN A 158 -28.90 2.89 -17.88
C GLN A 158 -29.63 2.01 -16.83
N CYS A 159 -29.04 1.59 -15.70
CA CYS A 159 -29.82 0.84 -14.69
C CYS A 159 -29.91 1.52 -13.33
N ASN A 160 -31.09 2.11 -13.12
CA ASN A 160 -31.79 2.45 -11.88
C ASN A 160 -31.16 2.10 -10.51
N ASN A 161 -31.15 3.13 -9.66
CA ASN A 161 -31.46 3.08 -8.22
C ASN A 161 -30.69 2.11 -7.32
N GLU A 162 -29.36 2.20 -7.25
CA GLU A 162 -28.68 2.01 -5.96
C GLU A 162 -27.53 3.01 -5.79
N LYS A 163 -27.62 3.81 -4.71
CA LYS A 163 -26.62 4.80 -4.29
C LYS A 163 -25.26 4.13 -4.11
N LYS A 164 -24.32 4.25 -5.05
CA LYS A 164 -22.91 3.86 -4.83
C LYS A 164 -21.79 4.34 -5.79
N PRO A 165 -21.96 5.22 -6.81
CA PRO A 165 -20.83 5.55 -7.70
C PRO A 165 -19.88 6.62 -7.13
N THR A 166 -20.34 7.50 -6.24
CA THR A 166 -19.51 8.60 -5.69
C THR A 166 -18.43 8.15 -4.72
N TYR A 167 -18.66 7.07 -3.97
CA TYR A 167 -17.71 6.56 -2.97
C TYR A 167 -16.53 5.83 -3.59
N VAL A 168 -16.76 5.15 -4.72
CA VAL A 168 -15.72 4.49 -5.51
C VAL A 168 -14.87 5.54 -6.21
N LEU A 169 -15.50 6.59 -6.78
CA LEU A 169 -14.79 7.72 -7.39
C LEU A 169 -13.87 8.45 -6.42
N LEU A 170 -14.32 8.73 -5.20
CA LEU A 170 -13.54 9.50 -4.23
C LEU A 170 -12.40 8.68 -3.64
N HIS A 171 -12.57 7.36 -3.52
CA HIS A 171 -11.51 6.43 -3.12
C HIS A 171 -10.43 6.26 -4.20
N LEU A 172 -10.78 6.49 -5.47
CA LEU A 172 -9.88 6.31 -6.59
C LEU A 172 -9.21 7.61 -7.07
N LEU A 173 -9.89 8.76 -6.97
CA LEU A 173 -9.27 10.07 -7.17
C LEU A 173 -8.22 10.37 -6.11
N PHE A 174 -8.38 9.84 -4.88
CA PHE A 174 -7.34 9.89 -3.85
C PHE A 174 -6.15 8.95 -4.14
N TRP A 175 -6.34 7.96 -5.01
CA TRP A 175 -5.35 6.93 -5.36
C TRP A 175 -4.50 7.31 -6.59
N GLU A 176 -4.98 8.26 -7.43
CA GLU A 176 -4.23 8.76 -8.61
C GLU A 176 -3.18 9.82 -8.27
N VAL A 177 -3.19 10.40 -7.06
CA VAL A 177 -2.38 11.59 -6.73
C VAL A 177 -1.21 11.30 -5.78
N PHE A 178 -1.15 10.15 -5.11
CA PHE A 178 -0.11 9.84 -4.11
C PHE A 178 0.37 8.39 -4.13
#